data_AF-A0A924IBL2-F1
#
_entry.id   AF-A0A924IBL2-F1
#
_cell.length_a   1.000
_cell.length_b   1.000
_cell.length_c   1.000
_cell.angle_alpha   90.00
_cell.angle_beta   90.00
_cell.angle_gamma   90.00
#
_symmetry.space_group_name_H-M   'P 1'
#
loop_
_entity.id
_entity.type
_entity.pdbx_description
1 polymer ?
#
loop_
_entity_poly.entity_id
_entity_poly.type
_entity_poly.pdbx_seq_one_letter_code
_entity_poly.pdbx_strand_id
1 'polypeptide(L)'
;MNLKSTIRFGMAALVILSGNLLVAPSAQAQFGGGGPPPGMMEKIKKWQKWGEQHKNLSTLGDLVYQINEVNKDARFALTKPQANKVLALIKPVTPKKELSEDEAKSLSKSLTNVLTTKQLQKLATIEGPAAKMRKRGFGGGGGRPAGGPPKGGPPTIPEPPKGGYNPLNPDTMPFAQARPAMKAMMNSFVSGLQHAK
;
A
#
# COMPACT_ATOMS: atom_id res chain seq x y z
N MET A 1 -3.72 -48.55 -13.62
CA MET A 1 -4.69 -48.06 -12.62
C MET A 1 -3.90 -47.24 -11.60
N ASN A 2 -4.05 -45.92 -11.58
CA ASN A 2 -3.36 -45.05 -10.61
C ASN A 2 -4.37 -44.16 -9.88
N LEU A 3 -4.29 -44.23 -8.55
CA LEU A 3 -5.25 -43.77 -7.56
C LEU A 3 -5.34 -42.24 -7.51
N LYS A 4 -6.55 -41.71 -7.69
CA LYS A 4 -6.89 -40.31 -7.44
C LYS A 4 -7.04 -40.09 -5.93
N SER A 5 -6.12 -39.35 -5.32
CA SER A 5 -6.25 -38.92 -3.92
C SER A 5 -7.09 -37.64 -3.85
N THR A 6 -8.38 -37.81 -3.57
CA THR A 6 -9.34 -36.72 -3.35
C THR A 6 -9.29 -36.33 -1.88
N ILE A 7 -8.55 -35.26 -1.55
CA ILE A 7 -8.57 -34.67 -0.22
C ILE A 7 -9.85 -33.86 -0.08
N ARG A 8 -10.81 -34.42 0.67
CA ARG A 8 -12.03 -33.74 1.12
C ARG A 8 -11.66 -32.89 2.33
N PHE A 9 -11.52 -31.58 2.15
CA PHE A 9 -11.52 -30.65 3.27
C PHE A 9 -12.96 -30.46 3.75
N GLY A 10 -13.22 -30.99 4.95
CA GLY A 10 -14.51 -30.87 5.62
C GLY A 10 -14.82 -29.42 5.98
N MET A 11 -15.98 -28.95 5.53
CA MET A 11 -16.60 -27.73 6.03
C MET A 11 -17.18 -28.02 7.41
N ALA A 12 -16.52 -27.53 8.46
CA ALA A 12 -17.14 -27.35 9.76
C ALA A 12 -18.02 -26.09 9.70
N ALA A 13 -19.32 -26.31 9.53
CA ALA A 13 -20.34 -25.28 9.72
C ALA A 13 -20.48 -24.99 11.22
N LEU A 14 -19.90 -23.88 11.67
CA LEU A 14 -20.19 -23.34 13.00
C LEU A 14 -21.32 -22.31 12.86
N VAL A 15 -22.53 -22.72 13.23
CA VAL A 15 -23.69 -21.86 13.43
C VAL A 15 -23.45 -21.05 14.71
N ILE A 16 -23.17 -19.76 14.59
CA ILE A 16 -23.16 -18.83 15.73
C ILE A 16 -24.52 -18.16 15.81
N LEU A 17 -25.15 -18.34 16.97
CA LEU A 17 -26.42 -17.78 17.38
C LEU A 17 -26.49 -16.26 17.16
N SER A 18 -27.67 -15.86 16.69
CA SER A 18 -28.25 -14.52 16.70
C SER A 18 -28.18 -13.88 18.09
N GLY A 19 -27.22 -12.99 18.27
CA GLY A 19 -27.19 -12.00 19.34
C GLY A 19 -27.53 -10.63 18.77
N ASN A 20 -28.54 -9.97 19.33
CA ASN A 20 -28.94 -8.61 19.02
C ASN A 20 -27.73 -7.65 19.03
N LEU A 21 -27.32 -7.20 17.84
CA LEU A 21 -26.40 -6.08 17.70
C LEU A 21 -27.15 -4.80 18.07
N LEU A 22 -27.00 -4.39 19.33
CA LEU A 22 -27.07 -2.98 19.67
C LEU A 22 -26.10 -2.25 18.74
N VAL A 23 -26.65 -1.46 17.81
CA VAL A 23 -25.90 -0.56 16.95
C VAL A 23 -25.28 0.48 17.88
N ALA A 24 -24.04 0.23 18.31
CA ALA A 24 -23.24 1.23 18.99
C ALA A 24 -23.06 2.39 17.99
N PRO A 25 -23.40 3.64 18.36
CA PRO A 25 -23.17 4.78 17.50
C PRO A 25 -21.67 4.83 17.16
N SER A 26 -21.39 4.85 15.87
CA SER A 26 -20.06 4.97 15.29
C SER A 26 -19.25 6.03 16.04
N ALA A 27 -18.18 5.61 16.72
CA ALA A 27 -17.24 6.48 17.40
C ALA A 27 -16.76 7.56 16.41
N GLN A 28 -17.22 8.79 16.62
CA GLN A 28 -16.79 9.96 15.87
C GLN A 28 -15.29 10.15 16.09
N ALA A 29 -14.56 10.19 14.98
CA ALA A 29 -13.12 10.42 14.95
C ALA A 29 -12.77 11.71 15.71
N GLN A 30 -12.13 11.56 16.87
CA GLN A 30 -11.68 12.67 17.70
C GLN A 30 -10.36 13.20 17.14
N PHE A 31 -10.46 14.00 16.06
CA PHE A 31 -9.47 15.04 15.79
C PHE A 31 -9.43 15.91 17.06
N GLY A 32 -8.24 16.17 17.60
CA GLY A 32 -8.08 16.80 18.92
C GLY A 32 -9.05 17.97 19.13
N GLY A 33 -9.98 17.81 20.07
CA GLY A 33 -10.85 18.85 20.63
C GLY A 33 -11.80 19.60 19.70
N GLY A 34 -11.76 19.37 18.39
CA GLY A 34 -12.57 20.08 17.41
C GLY A 34 -12.71 19.25 16.16
N GLY A 35 -13.93 19.14 15.63
CA GLY A 35 -14.17 18.43 14.39
C GLY A 35 -13.27 18.93 13.24
N PRO A 36 -13.12 18.13 12.17
CA PRO A 36 -12.32 18.54 11.03
C PRO A 36 -12.79 19.91 10.49
N PRO A 37 -11.86 20.82 10.13
CA PRO A 37 -12.20 22.16 9.69
C PRO A 37 -13.18 22.15 8.48
N PRO A 38 -14.02 23.19 8.33
CA PRO A 38 -14.92 23.32 7.19
C PRO A 38 -14.21 23.08 5.85
N GLY A 39 -14.80 22.26 4.97
CA GLY A 39 -14.23 21.90 3.67
C GLY A 39 -13.25 20.72 3.69
N MET A 40 -12.71 20.32 4.85
CA MET A 40 -11.80 19.16 4.92
C MET A 40 -12.52 17.84 4.68
N MET A 41 -13.75 17.69 5.21
CA MET A 41 -14.56 16.49 4.98
C MET A 41 -14.87 16.25 3.52
N GLU A 42 -15.09 17.31 2.74
CA GLU A 42 -15.32 17.18 1.29
C GLU A 42 -14.07 16.68 0.58
N LYS A 43 -12.89 17.24 0.91
CA LYS A 43 -11.61 16.77 0.37
C LYS A 43 -11.34 15.31 0.73
N ILE A 44 -11.62 14.90 1.96
CA ILE A 44 -11.50 13.50 2.38
C ILE A 44 -12.39 12.59 1.53
N LYS A 45 -13.66 12.97 1.30
CA LYS A 45 -14.57 12.21 0.44
C LYS A 45 -14.08 12.13 -1.00
N LYS A 46 -13.54 13.22 -1.56
CA LYS A 46 -12.93 13.23 -2.90
C LYS A 46 -11.75 12.26 -2.96
N TRP A 47 -10.88 12.27 -1.96
CA TRP A 47 -9.76 11.33 -1.85
C TRP A 47 -10.20 9.87 -1.69
N GLN A 48 -11.24 9.61 -0.91
CA GLN A 48 -11.81 8.26 -0.76
C GLN A 48 -12.31 7.73 -2.11
N LYS A 49 -13.15 8.51 -2.80
CA LYS A 49 -13.67 8.13 -4.13
C LYS A 49 -12.55 7.97 -5.15
N TRP A 50 -11.58 8.88 -5.15
CA TRP A 50 -10.40 8.78 -6.02
C TRP A 50 -9.61 7.50 -5.74
N GLY A 51 -9.36 7.18 -4.46
CA GLY A 51 -8.64 5.96 -4.06
C GLY A 51 -9.40 4.68 -4.38
N GLU A 52 -10.73 4.71 -4.41
CA GLU A 52 -11.55 3.57 -4.87
C GLU A 52 -11.42 3.30 -6.36
N GLN A 53 -11.25 4.37 -7.16
CA GLN A 53 -11.02 4.28 -8.60
C GLN A 53 -9.57 3.92 -8.95
N HIS A 54 -8.63 4.23 -8.05
CA HIS A 54 -7.18 4.09 -8.27
C HIS A 54 -6.54 3.02 -7.37
N LYS A 55 -7.25 1.91 -7.17
CA LYS A 55 -6.83 0.83 -6.26
C LYS A 55 -5.58 0.11 -6.76
N ASN A 56 -5.44 -0.09 -8.07
CA ASN A 56 -4.28 -0.80 -8.62
C ASN A 56 -3.01 0.04 -8.51
N LEU A 57 -3.09 1.37 -8.64
CA LEU A 57 -1.94 2.25 -8.35
C LEU A 57 -1.46 2.11 -6.91
N SER A 58 -2.39 2.14 -5.94
CA SER A 58 -2.05 1.96 -4.53
C SER A 58 -1.44 0.59 -4.26
N THR A 59 -2.01 -0.45 -4.89
CA THR A 59 -1.56 -1.85 -4.76
C THR A 59 -0.15 -2.03 -5.32
N LEU A 60 0.16 -1.41 -6.47
CA LEU A 60 1.48 -1.44 -7.06
C LEU A 60 2.53 -0.76 -6.15
N GLY A 61 2.19 0.39 -5.57
CA GLY A 61 3.06 1.09 -4.60
C GLY A 61 3.35 0.23 -3.36
N ASP A 62 2.31 -0.37 -2.78
CA ASP A 62 2.45 -1.30 -1.65
C ASP A 62 3.32 -2.51 -2.02
N LEU A 63 3.10 -3.11 -3.20
CA LEU A 63 3.86 -4.25 -3.69
C LEU A 63 5.35 -3.93 -3.81
N VAL A 64 5.71 -2.80 -4.41
CA VAL A 64 7.12 -2.40 -4.56
C VAL A 64 7.78 -2.14 -3.20
N TYR A 65 7.06 -1.49 -2.27
CA TYR A 65 7.53 -1.36 -0.89
C TYR A 65 7.77 -2.74 -0.26
N GLN A 66 6.83 -3.67 -0.38
CA GLN A 66 6.96 -5.00 0.23
C GLN A 66 8.10 -5.80 -0.39
N ILE A 67 8.33 -5.72 -1.71
CA ILE A 67 9.48 -6.36 -2.36
C ILE A 67 10.78 -5.77 -1.81
N ASN A 68 10.87 -4.44 -1.63
CA ASN A 68 12.02 -3.82 -0.99
C ASN A 68 12.25 -4.34 0.44
N GLU A 69 11.20 -4.51 1.23
CA GLU A 69 11.31 -5.08 2.58
C GLU A 69 11.72 -6.56 2.57
N VAL A 70 11.16 -7.37 1.65
CA VAL A 70 11.58 -8.77 1.45
C VAL A 70 13.06 -8.84 1.09
N ASN A 71 13.54 -7.92 0.25
CA ASN A 71 14.92 -7.91 -0.22
C ASN A 71 15.96 -7.58 0.87
N LYS A 72 15.53 -7.00 2.01
CA LYS A 72 16.39 -6.75 3.16
C LYS A 72 16.66 -8.01 3.99
N ASP A 73 15.81 -9.02 3.91
CA ASP A 73 16.01 -10.31 4.59
C ASP A 73 16.79 -11.25 3.67
N ALA A 74 18.03 -11.58 4.05
CA ALA A 74 18.91 -12.43 3.25
C ALA A 74 18.30 -13.80 2.89
N ARG A 75 17.34 -14.32 3.68
CA ARG A 75 16.68 -15.61 3.41
C ARG A 75 15.65 -15.53 2.29
N PHE A 76 15.12 -14.33 2.03
CA PHE A 76 14.10 -14.08 1.03
C PHE A 76 14.54 -13.07 -0.04
N ALA A 77 15.80 -12.61 0.03
CA ALA A 77 16.36 -11.68 -0.93
C ALA A 77 16.18 -12.16 -2.36
N LEU A 78 15.99 -11.21 -3.28
CA LEU A 78 15.87 -11.51 -4.69
C LEU A 78 17.23 -12.01 -5.17
N THR A 79 17.22 -13.09 -5.93
CA THR A 79 18.41 -13.53 -6.67
C THR A 79 18.72 -12.53 -7.78
N LYS A 80 19.99 -12.45 -8.21
CA LYS A 80 20.40 -11.61 -9.34
C LYS A 80 19.51 -11.76 -10.60
N PRO A 81 19.11 -12.97 -11.06
CA PRO A 81 18.18 -13.12 -12.18
C PRO A 81 16.79 -12.52 -11.92
N GLN A 82 16.26 -12.66 -10.70
CA GLN A 82 14.97 -12.06 -10.33
C GLN A 82 15.07 -10.53 -10.31
N ALA A 83 16.13 -9.99 -9.70
CA ALA A 83 16.34 -8.55 -9.61
C ALA A 83 16.48 -7.91 -11.00
N ASN A 84 17.20 -8.55 -11.92
CA ASN A 84 17.29 -8.11 -13.31
C ASN A 84 15.93 -8.08 -14.03
N LYS A 85 15.08 -9.10 -13.81
CA LYS A 85 13.72 -9.11 -14.36
C LYS A 85 12.86 -7.99 -13.78
N VAL A 86 12.93 -7.76 -12.47
CA VAL A 86 12.22 -6.64 -11.82
C VAL A 86 12.69 -5.31 -12.40
N LEU A 87 14.01 -5.09 -12.51
CA LEU A 87 14.56 -3.87 -13.12
C LEU A 87 14.08 -3.66 -14.55
N ALA A 88 14.07 -4.71 -15.37
CA ALA A 88 13.58 -4.63 -16.76
C ALA A 88 12.09 -4.24 -16.83
N LEU A 89 11.27 -4.70 -15.88
CA LEU A 89 9.85 -4.36 -15.80
C LEU A 89 9.61 -2.92 -15.36
N ILE A 90 10.36 -2.41 -14.37
CA ILE A 90 10.10 -1.09 -13.78
C ILE A 90 10.77 0.06 -14.54
N LYS A 91 11.95 -0.16 -15.16
CA LYS A 91 12.71 0.90 -15.83
C LYS A 91 11.91 1.68 -16.90
N PRO A 92 11.09 1.06 -17.77
CA PRO A 92 10.32 1.80 -18.77
C PRO A 92 9.14 2.59 -18.17
N VAL A 93 8.70 2.26 -16.95
CA VAL A 93 7.54 2.90 -16.32
C VAL A 93 7.94 3.96 -15.29
N THR A 94 9.08 3.85 -14.62
CA THR A 94 9.57 4.85 -13.65
C THR A 94 9.58 6.30 -14.16
N PRO A 95 9.99 6.62 -15.41
CA PRO A 95 10.00 8.01 -15.86
C PRO A 95 8.61 8.55 -16.24
N LYS A 96 7.58 7.70 -16.35
CA LYS A 96 6.24 8.14 -16.74
C LYS A 96 5.65 9.06 -15.68
N LYS A 97 4.90 10.09 -16.13
CA LYS A 97 4.18 11.01 -15.23
C LYS A 97 2.95 10.36 -14.59
N GLU A 98 2.29 9.48 -15.33
CA GLU A 98 1.08 8.80 -14.91
C GLU A 98 1.15 7.34 -15.32
N LEU A 99 0.38 6.51 -14.63
CA LEU A 99 0.18 5.11 -14.96
C LEU A 99 -1.32 4.84 -14.93
N SER A 100 -1.84 4.10 -15.91
CA SER A 100 -3.25 3.70 -15.88
C SER A 100 -3.47 2.55 -14.89
N GLU A 101 -4.73 2.34 -14.49
CA GLU A 101 -5.10 1.22 -13.61
C GLU A 101 -4.78 -0.15 -14.23
N ASP A 102 -4.96 -0.30 -15.54
CA ASP A 102 -4.65 -1.55 -16.25
C ASP A 102 -3.14 -1.78 -16.37
N GLU A 103 -2.36 -0.72 -16.63
CA GLU A 103 -0.90 -0.79 -16.59
C GLU A 103 -0.41 -1.20 -15.19
N ALA A 104 -1.00 -0.60 -14.13
CA ALA A 104 -0.63 -0.88 -12.75
C ALA A 104 -0.92 -2.33 -12.36
N LYS A 105 -2.09 -2.83 -12.76
CA LYS A 105 -2.52 -4.21 -12.54
C LYS A 105 -1.64 -5.20 -13.31
N SER A 106 -1.37 -4.93 -14.58
CA SER A 106 -0.51 -5.77 -15.42
C SER A 106 0.93 -5.84 -14.89
N LEU A 107 1.47 -4.68 -14.49
CA LEU A 107 2.80 -4.60 -13.90
C LEU A 107 2.86 -5.34 -12.55
N SER A 108 1.85 -5.18 -11.70
CA SER A 108 1.78 -5.90 -10.41
C SER A 108 1.82 -7.40 -10.60
N LYS A 109 1.04 -7.95 -11.56
CA LYS A 109 1.07 -9.37 -11.91
C LYS A 109 2.45 -9.81 -12.42
N SER A 110 3.06 -9.01 -13.29
CA SER A 110 4.38 -9.30 -13.85
C SER A 110 5.45 -9.35 -12.76
N LEU A 111 5.40 -8.41 -11.80
CA LEU A 111 6.29 -8.39 -10.64
C LEU A 111 6.10 -9.62 -9.75
N THR A 112 4.85 -10.00 -9.42
CA THR A 112 4.60 -11.19 -8.59
C THR A 112 5.06 -12.48 -9.27
N ASN A 113 4.99 -12.57 -10.60
CA ASN A 113 5.43 -13.75 -11.35
C ASN A 113 6.97 -13.96 -11.34
N VAL A 114 7.73 -12.93 -10.97
CA VAL A 114 9.19 -13.05 -10.80
C VAL A 114 9.55 -13.68 -9.45
N LEU A 115 8.66 -13.58 -8.46
CA LEU A 115 8.91 -14.02 -7.09
C LEU A 115 8.63 -15.52 -6.91
N THR A 116 9.35 -16.13 -5.98
CA THR A 116 9.09 -17.51 -5.54
C THR A 116 7.90 -17.58 -4.59
N THR A 117 7.31 -18.75 -4.43
CA THR A 117 6.23 -18.99 -3.45
C THR A 117 6.61 -18.57 -2.03
N LYS A 118 7.85 -18.84 -1.60
CA LYS A 118 8.34 -18.44 -0.26
C LYS A 118 8.40 -16.92 -0.10
N GLN A 119 8.86 -16.21 -1.13
CA GLN A 119 8.88 -14.75 -1.15
C GLN A 119 7.46 -14.17 -1.14
N LEU A 120 6.53 -14.74 -1.91
CA LEU A 120 5.12 -14.34 -1.93
C LEU A 120 4.45 -14.54 -0.56
N GLN A 121 4.72 -15.66 0.11
CA GLN A 121 4.25 -15.90 1.48
C GLN A 121 4.81 -14.87 2.47
N LYS A 122 6.11 -14.55 2.37
CA LYS A 122 6.72 -13.51 3.22
C LYS A 122 6.12 -12.14 2.94
N LEU A 123 5.89 -11.80 1.68
CA LEU A 123 5.30 -10.55 1.23
C LEU A 123 3.91 -10.33 1.85
N ALA A 124 3.07 -11.38 1.91
CA ALA A 124 1.76 -11.33 2.54
C ALA A 124 1.78 -11.00 4.05
N THR A 125 2.93 -11.16 4.72
CA THR A 125 3.10 -10.78 6.14
C THR A 125 3.49 -9.32 6.34
N ILE A 126 3.87 -8.61 5.28
CA ILE A 126 4.36 -7.24 5.33
C ILE A 126 3.22 -6.29 5.01
N GLU A 127 2.85 -5.44 5.97
CA GLU A 127 1.85 -4.41 5.71
C GLU A 127 2.46 -3.26 4.89
N GLY A 128 1.83 -2.96 3.75
CA GLY A 128 2.17 -1.80 2.93
C GLY A 128 1.83 -0.46 3.61
N PRO A 129 2.44 0.65 3.16
CA PRO A 129 2.14 1.99 3.67
C PRO A 129 0.65 2.33 3.66
N ALA A 130 -0.09 1.98 2.60
CA ALA A 130 -1.52 2.29 2.53
C ALA A 130 -2.32 1.47 3.56
N ALA A 131 -1.98 0.19 3.75
CA ALA A 131 -2.61 -0.65 4.77
C ALA A 131 -2.36 -0.12 6.19
N LYS A 132 -1.12 0.30 6.49
CA LYS A 132 -0.77 0.91 7.78
C LYS A 132 -1.55 2.19 8.03
N MET A 133 -1.76 3.03 7.00
CA MET A 133 -2.56 4.24 7.12
C MET A 133 -4.05 3.94 7.33
N ARG A 134 -4.61 2.91 6.68
CA ARG A 134 -6.00 2.49 6.91
C ARG A 134 -6.21 2.00 8.35
N LYS A 135 -5.28 1.20 8.88
CA LYS A 135 -5.34 0.71 10.27
C LYS A 135 -5.12 1.80 11.31
N ARG A 136 -4.24 2.77 11.03
CA ARG A 136 -4.03 3.94 11.89
C ARG A 136 -5.08 5.02 11.68
N GLY A 137 -5.99 4.85 10.72
CA GLY A 137 -6.96 5.85 10.31
C GLY A 137 -6.31 7.15 9.83
N PHE A 138 -6.98 7.86 8.94
CA PHE A 138 -6.77 9.31 8.81
C PHE A 138 -7.40 10.07 10.02
N GLY A 139 -7.35 9.44 11.20
CA GLY A 139 -8.18 9.72 12.38
C GLY A 139 -8.28 8.56 13.38
N GLY A 140 -7.32 7.60 13.41
CA GLY A 140 -7.32 6.47 14.33
C GLY A 140 -6.28 6.64 15.44
N GLY A 141 -6.77 6.79 16.67
CA GLY A 141 -5.96 6.91 17.87
C GLY A 141 -4.94 5.79 18.01
N GLY A 142 -3.66 6.17 17.99
CA GLY A 142 -2.58 5.45 18.62
C GLY A 142 -1.83 6.47 19.46
N GLY A 143 -2.00 6.38 20.79
CA GLY A 143 -1.38 7.28 21.75
C GLY A 143 0.09 7.50 21.44
N ARG A 144 0.42 8.69 20.96
CA ARG A 144 1.77 9.23 21.06
C ARG A 144 1.85 9.99 22.38
N PRO A 145 2.91 9.77 23.20
CA PRO A 145 3.18 10.58 24.38
C PRO A 145 3.15 12.06 24.00
N ALA A 146 2.55 12.87 24.87
CA ALA A 146 2.37 14.30 24.74
C ALA A 146 3.65 15.03 24.30
N GLY A 147 3.79 15.24 22.99
CA GLY A 147 4.71 16.19 22.37
C GLY A 147 3.84 17.16 21.60
N GLY A 148 3.89 18.44 21.99
CA GLY A 148 2.99 19.49 21.52
C GLY A 148 2.85 19.56 19.99
N PRO A 149 1.78 20.21 19.50
CA PRO A 149 1.50 20.29 18.08
C PRO A 149 2.74 20.83 17.35
N PRO A 150 3.18 20.17 16.25
CA PRO A 150 4.18 20.76 15.38
C PRO A 150 3.71 22.17 15.03
N LYS A 151 4.62 23.14 15.14
CA LYS A 151 4.39 24.59 15.02
C LYS A 151 4.07 25.04 13.58
N GLY A 152 3.36 24.21 12.82
CA GLY A 152 2.91 24.45 11.45
C GLY A 152 1.41 24.22 11.37
N GLY A 153 0.71 25.09 10.65
CA GLY A 153 -0.75 25.11 10.56
C GLY A 153 -1.39 23.78 10.11
N PRO A 154 -2.73 23.73 10.06
CA PRO A 154 -3.47 22.51 9.76
C PRO A 154 -2.95 21.85 8.47
N PRO A 155 -2.75 20.51 8.45
CA PRO A 155 -2.25 19.81 7.28
C PRO A 155 -3.13 20.11 6.06
N THR A 156 -2.58 20.81 5.06
CA THR A 156 -3.29 21.08 3.82
C THR A 156 -3.33 19.81 2.98
N ILE A 157 -4.49 19.14 2.96
CA ILE A 157 -4.74 18.04 2.02
C ILE A 157 -4.92 18.66 0.62
N PRO A 158 -4.07 18.32 -0.37
CA PRO A 158 -4.23 18.77 -1.75
C PRO A 158 -5.51 18.16 -2.35
N GLU A 159 -6.01 18.73 -3.44
CA GLU A 159 -7.03 18.04 -4.24
C GLU A 159 -6.45 16.73 -4.81
N PRO A 160 -7.25 15.67 -4.98
CA PRO A 160 -6.79 14.49 -5.69
C PRO A 160 -6.42 14.84 -7.13
N PRO A 161 -5.44 14.15 -7.74
CA PRO A 161 -5.09 14.37 -9.13
C PRO A 161 -6.31 14.05 -10.02
N LYS A 162 -6.49 14.83 -11.09
CA LYS A 162 -7.61 14.63 -12.04
C LYS A 162 -7.49 13.29 -12.79
N GLY A 163 -6.26 12.81 -12.97
CA GLY A 163 -5.96 11.49 -13.51
C GLY A 163 -5.35 10.57 -12.45
N GLY A 164 -4.48 9.69 -12.92
CA GLY A 164 -3.67 8.83 -12.05
C GLY A 164 -2.45 9.56 -11.47
N TYR A 165 -1.63 8.80 -10.78
CA TYR A 165 -0.24 9.15 -10.50
C TYR A 165 0.61 7.91 -10.76
N ASN A 166 1.93 8.07 -10.88
CA ASN A 166 2.80 6.91 -10.99
C ASN A 166 3.42 6.60 -9.62
N PRO A 167 3.03 5.51 -8.94
CA PRO A 167 3.61 5.17 -7.64
C PRO A 167 5.10 4.84 -7.71
N LEU A 168 5.65 4.63 -8.91
CA LEU A 168 7.08 4.38 -9.13
C LEU A 168 7.85 5.66 -9.48
N ASN A 169 7.15 6.79 -9.66
CA ASN A 169 7.76 8.09 -9.90
C ASN A 169 7.46 9.04 -8.72
N PRO A 170 8.41 9.23 -7.80
CA PRO A 170 8.23 10.07 -6.62
C PRO A 170 7.77 11.50 -6.94
N ASP A 171 8.16 12.06 -8.09
CA ASP A 171 7.86 13.44 -8.46
C ASP A 171 6.38 13.65 -8.84
N THR A 172 5.68 12.55 -9.14
CA THR A 172 4.26 12.56 -9.54
C THR A 172 3.32 12.42 -8.35
N MET A 173 3.86 12.17 -7.15
CA MET A 173 3.02 11.99 -5.98
C MET A 173 2.24 13.27 -5.64
N PRO A 174 0.97 13.12 -5.26
CA PRO A 174 0.09 14.24 -4.95
C PRO A 174 0.49 14.98 -3.66
N PHE A 175 1.14 14.29 -2.72
CA PHE A 175 1.62 14.88 -1.48
C PHE A 175 3.09 15.27 -1.61
N ALA A 176 3.35 16.56 -1.87
CA ALA A 176 4.70 17.10 -2.06
C ALA A 176 5.65 16.77 -0.89
N GLN A 177 5.14 16.85 0.35
CA GLN A 177 5.90 16.51 1.56
C GLN A 177 6.33 15.04 1.65
N ALA A 178 5.66 14.13 0.95
CA ALA A 178 6.02 12.70 0.93
C ALA A 178 7.08 12.37 -0.13
N ARG A 179 7.29 13.25 -1.13
CA ARG A 179 8.18 13.00 -2.26
C ARG A 179 9.61 12.65 -1.85
N PRO A 180 10.26 13.33 -0.88
CA PRO A 180 11.61 12.97 -0.46
C PRO A 180 11.70 11.55 0.11
N ALA A 181 10.74 11.16 0.95
CA ALA A 181 10.71 9.83 1.55
C ALA A 181 10.48 8.73 0.50
N MET A 182 9.58 8.96 -0.45
CA MET A 182 9.35 8.02 -1.56
C MET A 182 10.55 7.93 -2.50
N LYS A 183 11.23 9.05 -2.75
CA LYS A 183 12.47 9.07 -3.54
C LYS A 183 13.57 8.26 -2.86
N ALA A 184 13.75 8.42 -1.55
CA ALA A 184 14.68 7.59 -0.78
C ALA A 184 14.31 6.10 -0.84
N MET A 185 13.02 5.77 -0.71
CA MET A 185 12.53 4.39 -0.82
C MET A 185 12.80 3.80 -2.21
N MET A 186 12.45 4.52 -3.28
CA MET A 186 12.69 4.07 -4.65
C MET A 186 14.18 3.95 -4.98
N ASN A 187 15.02 4.87 -4.50
CA ASN A 187 16.47 4.76 -4.64
C ASN A 187 17.01 3.52 -3.92
N SER A 188 16.56 3.28 -2.68
CA SER A 188 16.90 2.06 -1.92
C SER A 188 16.47 0.81 -2.67
N PHE A 189 15.26 0.81 -3.23
CA PHE A 189 14.73 -0.32 -3.99
C PHE A 189 15.56 -0.61 -5.24
N VAL A 190 15.79 0.40 -6.09
CA VAL A 190 16.59 0.26 -7.31
C VAL A 190 18.02 -0.17 -6.99
N SER A 191 18.63 0.44 -5.97
CA SER A 191 19.98 0.06 -5.51
C SER A 191 20.01 -1.39 -5.03
N GLY A 192 19.01 -1.83 -4.26
CA GLY A 192 18.90 -3.21 -3.77
C GLY A 192 18.75 -4.22 -4.91
N LEU A 193 18.11 -3.85 -6.02
CA LEU A 193 18.03 -4.70 -7.20
C LEU A 193 19.35 -4.76 -7.96
N GLN A 194 20.07 -3.64 -8.09
CA GLN A 194 21.36 -3.58 -8.79
C GLN A 194 22.46 -4.39 -8.09
N HIS A 195 22.38 -4.53 -6.77
CA HIS A 195 23.35 -5.23 -5.94
C HIS A 195 22.85 -6.59 -5.42
N ALA A 196 21.78 -7.13 -6.03
CA ALA A 196 21.25 -8.45 -5.67
C ALA A 196 22.32 -9.54 -5.90
N LYS A 197 22.42 -10.46 -4.94
CA LYS A 197 23.41 -11.55 -4.92
C LYS A 197 23.00 -12.71 -5.84
#